data_AF-A0AAN9FYV2-F1
#
_entry.id   AF-A0AAN9FYV2-F1
#
_cell.length_a   1.000
_cell.length_b   1.000
_cell.length_c   1.000
_cell.angle_alpha   90.00
_cell.angle_beta   90.00
_cell.angle_gamma   90.00
#
_symmetry.space_group_name_H-M   'P 1'
#
loop_
_entity.id
_entity.type
_entity.pdbx_description
1 polymer ?
#
loop_
_entity_poly.entity_id
_entity_poly.type
_entity_poly.pdbx_seq_one_letter_code
_entity_poly.pdbx_strand_id
1 'polypeptide(L)'
;MKSRNCTRMGVFLLSLLVMWVTSAQSAAIVFHVSEELPSGTPVGNVKQASNITQGMTSGEADKLQFQILSADGLRITSIFSINSRTGAIFTNAMIDREQVRLV
;
A
#
# COMPACT_ATOMS: atom_id res chain seq x y z
N MET A 1 41.61 -11.54 34.17
CA MET A 1 41.09 -11.70 32.79
C MET A 1 39.60 -11.36 32.77
N LYS A 2 39.24 -10.14 32.35
CA LYS A 2 37.84 -9.68 32.33
C LYS A 2 37.19 -10.19 31.04
N SER A 3 36.15 -11.01 31.20
CA SER A 3 35.44 -11.72 30.14
C SER A 3 35.02 -10.77 29.00
N ARG A 4 35.79 -10.77 27.90
CA ARG A 4 35.48 -10.06 26.65
C ARG A 4 34.33 -10.72 25.87
N ASN A 5 33.84 -11.88 26.35
CA ASN A 5 32.84 -12.71 25.69
C ASN A 5 31.40 -12.29 26.05
N CYS A 6 31.18 -11.74 27.25
CA CYS A 6 29.85 -11.29 27.70
C CYS A 6 29.36 -10.06 26.91
N THR A 7 30.26 -9.10 26.64
CA THR A 7 29.94 -7.88 25.90
C THR A 7 29.64 -8.17 24.42
N ARG A 8 30.37 -9.12 23.81
CA ARG A 8 30.13 -9.53 22.41
C ARG A 8 28.77 -10.21 22.25
N MET A 9 28.37 -11.06 23.19
CA MET A 9 27.08 -11.75 23.14
C MET A 9 25.90 -10.78 23.31
N GLY A 10 26.03 -9.78 24.19
CA GLY A 10 25.01 -8.73 24.35
C GLY A 10 24.81 -7.88 23.09
N VAL A 11 25.89 -7.54 22.38
CA VAL A 11 25.81 -6.79 21.12
C VAL A 11 25.14 -7.62 20.01
N PHE A 12 25.44 -8.93 19.94
CA PHE A 12 24.79 -9.83 18.99
C PHE A 12 23.27 -9.94 19.24
N LEU A 13 22.85 -10.12 20.50
CA LEU A 13 21.44 -10.17 20.87
C LEU A 13 20.71 -8.85 20.57
N LEU A 14 21.35 -7.72 20.85
CA LEU A 14 20.81 -6.40 20.52
C LEU A 14 20.69 -6.21 19.00
N SER A 15 21.68 -6.64 18.22
CA SER A 15 21.63 -6.56 16.75
C SER A 15 20.51 -7.43 16.16
N LEU A 16 20.31 -8.64 16.69
CA LEU A 16 19.18 -9.50 16.32
C LEU A 16 17.86 -8.82 16.66
N LEU A 17 17.69 -8.28 17.88
CA LEU A 17 16.47 -7.58 18.28
C LEU A 17 16.16 -6.39 17.35
N VAL A 18 17.16 -5.58 17.02
CA VAL A 18 16.99 -4.44 16.09
C VAL A 18 16.57 -4.94 14.72
N MET A 19 17.21 -5.99 14.19
CA MET A 19 16.92 -6.54 12.87
C MET A 19 15.48 -7.10 12.77
N TRP A 20 14.96 -7.69 13.84
CA TRP A 20 13.56 -8.13 13.95
C TRP A 20 12.57 -6.95 13.98
N VAL A 21 12.91 -5.86 14.64
CA VAL A 21 12.05 -4.65 14.70
C VAL A 21 12.06 -3.89 13.38
N THR A 22 13.18 -3.89 12.65
CA THR A 22 13.35 -3.10 11.41
C THR A 22 12.98 -3.83 10.13
N SER A 23 12.40 -5.03 10.19
CA SER A 23 11.93 -5.69 8.96
C SER A 23 10.76 -4.89 8.39
N ALA A 24 11.06 -3.96 7.49
CA ALA A 24 10.08 -3.18 6.76
C ALA A 24 9.26 -4.15 5.89
N GLN A 25 8.03 -4.41 6.30
CA GLN A 25 7.14 -5.30 5.59
C GLN A 25 6.51 -4.50 4.43
N SER A 26 7.09 -4.63 3.24
CA SER A 26 6.49 -4.09 2.01
C SER A 26 5.33 -4.99 1.62
N ALA A 27 4.11 -4.62 2.04
CA ALA A 27 2.90 -5.30 1.62
C ALA A 27 2.45 -4.76 0.25
N ALA A 28 2.43 -5.63 -0.75
CA ALA A 28 1.80 -5.32 -2.04
C ALA A 28 0.31 -5.67 -1.97
N ILE A 29 -0.54 -4.75 -2.43
CA ILE A 29 -1.99 -4.95 -2.53
C ILE A 29 -2.31 -5.11 -4.01
N VAL A 30 -2.99 -6.21 -4.35
CA VAL A 30 -3.40 -6.52 -5.72
C VAL A 30 -4.92 -6.51 -5.77
N PHE A 31 -5.47 -5.77 -6.74
CA PHE A 31 -6.89 -5.78 -7.05
C PHE A 31 -7.12 -6.46 -8.40
N HIS A 32 -8.27 -7.12 -8.52
CA HIS A 32 -8.72 -7.74 -9.77
C HIS A 32 -10.03 -7.10 -10.19
N VAL A 33 -10.16 -6.77 -11.46
CA VAL A 33 -11.37 -6.20 -12.06
C VAL A 33 -11.57 -6.84 -13.41
N SER A 34 -12.82 -7.15 -13.76
CA SER A 34 -13.14 -7.61 -15.11
C SER A 34 -13.07 -6.46 -16.10
N GLU A 35 -12.59 -6.74 -17.30
CA GLU A 35 -12.66 -5.82 -18.43
C GLU A 35 -14.10 -5.64 -18.92
N GLU A 36 -14.28 -4.73 -19.87
CA GLU A 36 -15.57 -4.43 -20.50
C GLU A 36 -16.68 -3.96 -19.53
N LEU A 37 -16.31 -3.59 -18.31
CA LEU A 37 -17.24 -3.00 -17.35
C LEU A 37 -17.43 -1.50 -17.59
N PRO A 38 -18.62 -0.93 -17.31
CA PRO A 38 -18.87 0.49 -17.44
C PRO A 38 -17.90 1.37 -16.63
N SER A 39 -17.74 2.62 -17.04
CA SER A 39 -17.05 3.63 -16.23
C SER A 39 -17.74 3.81 -14.87
N GLY A 40 -16.96 4.07 -13.83
CA GLY A 40 -17.45 4.19 -12.46
C GLY A 40 -17.56 2.85 -11.72
N THR A 41 -17.06 1.76 -12.31
CA THR A 41 -17.05 0.44 -11.67
C THR A 41 -16.13 0.46 -10.45
N PRO A 42 -16.56 -0.04 -9.28
CA PRO A 42 -15.71 -0.15 -8.11
C PRO A 42 -14.64 -1.24 -8.31
N VAL A 43 -13.38 -0.89 -8.05
CA VAL A 43 -12.23 -1.81 -8.16
C VAL A 43 -11.84 -2.36 -6.79
N GLY A 44 -11.83 -1.50 -5.77
CA GLY A 44 -11.41 -1.88 -4.43
C GLY A 44 -11.21 -0.69 -3.50
N ASN A 45 -10.76 -0.93 -2.27
CA ASN A 45 -10.49 0.12 -1.30
C ASN A 45 -9.11 -0.08 -0.65
N VAL A 46 -8.22 0.91 -0.84
CA VAL A 46 -6.85 0.87 -0.31
C VAL A 46 -6.82 0.97 1.21
N LYS A 47 -7.66 1.83 1.81
CA LYS A 47 -7.75 1.99 3.28
C LYS A 47 -8.05 0.66 3.96
N GLN A 48 -8.98 -0.12 3.39
CA GLN A 48 -9.33 -1.44 3.90
C GLN A 48 -8.25 -2.48 3.58
N ALA A 49 -7.80 -2.57 2.32
CA ALA A 49 -6.88 -3.63 1.89
C ALA A 49 -5.49 -3.53 2.55
N SER A 50 -5.06 -2.32 2.91
CA SER A 50 -3.78 -2.07 3.59
C SER A 50 -3.85 -2.22 5.11
N ASN A 51 -5.06 -2.28 5.69
CA ASN A 51 -5.28 -2.19 7.13
C ASN A 51 -4.55 -1.00 7.81
N ILE A 52 -4.25 0.09 7.08
CA ILE A 52 -3.43 1.19 7.65
C ILE A 52 -4.09 1.89 8.84
N THR A 53 -5.40 1.79 8.96
CA THR A 53 -6.16 2.39 10.07
C THR A 53 -6.25 1.48 11.28
N GLN A 54 -5.68 0.28 11.23
CA GLN A 54 -5.64 -0.62 12.37
C GLN A 54 -4.82 0.02 13.51
N GLY A 55 -5.47 0.22 14.66
CA GLY A 55 -4.86 0.87 15.82
C GLY A 55 -4.91 2.40 15.83
N MET A 56 -5.53 3.03 14.82
CA MET A 56 -5.81 4.47 14.82
C MET A 56 -7.19 4.79 15.41
N THR A 57 -7.34 5.99 15.97
CA THR A 57 -8.67 6.52 16.33
C THR A 57 -9.45 6.96 15.08
N SER A 58 -10.79 6.99 15.15
CA SER A 58 -11.63 7.40 14.01
C SER A 58 -11.25 8.78 13.46
N GLY A 59 -10.92 9.73 14.34
CA GLY A 59 -10.52 11.09 13.95
C GLY A 59 -9.14 11.18 13.29
N GLU A 60 -8.24 10.23 13.52
CA GLU A 60 -6.95 10.14 12.82
C GLU A 60 -7.12 9.47 11.46
N ALA A 61 -7.91 8.40 11.42
CA ALA A 61 -8.24 7.68 10.20
C ALA A 61 -8.96 8.55 9.15
N ASP A 62 -9.66 9.60 9.57
CA ASP A 62 -10.37 10.55 8.70
C ASP A 62 -9.49 11.68 8.18
N LYS A 63 -8.29 11.88 8.76
CA LYS A 63 -7.30 12.86 8.27
C LYS A 63 -6.43 12.32 7.13
N LEU A 64 -6.48 11.01 6.90
CA LEU A 64 -5.72 10.36 5.83
C LEU A 64 -6.20 10.83 4.45
N GLN A 65 -5.23 11.06 3.57
CA GLN A 65 -5.49 11.38 2.18
C GLN A 65 -4.87 10.33 1.27
N PHE A 66 -5.65 9.87 0.29
CA PHE A 66 -5.25 8.85 -0.67
C PHE A 66 -5.08 9.46 -2.05
N GLN A 67 -3.97 9.12 -2.72
CA GLN A 67 -3.65 9.58 -4.07
C GLN A 67 -2.92 8.47 -4.82
N ILE A 68 -3.10 8.41 -6.14
CA ILE A 68 -2.37 7.48 -6.99
C ILE A 68 -1.06 8.16 -7.40
N LEU A 69 0.06 7.57 -7.00
CA LEU A 69 1.40 8.00 -7.41
C LEU A 69 1.91 7.02 -8.46
N SER A 70 2.15 7.49 -9.68
CA SER A 70 2.73 6.69 -10.76
C SER A 70 3.63 7.55 -11.63
N ALA A 71 4.73 6.96 -12.11
CA ALA A 71 5.58 7.58 -13.13
C ALA A 71 4.79 7.89 -14.41
N ASP A 72 3.83 7.03 -14.74
CA ASP A 72 2.87 7.19 -15.85
C ASP A 72 1.54 7.83 -15.38
N GLY A 73 1.62 8.73 -14.39
CA GLY A 73 0.49 9.28 -13.64
C GLY A 73 -0.70 9.72 -14.49
N LEU A 74 -0.49 10.38 -15.63
CA LEU A 74 -1.58 10.80 -16.52
C LEU A 74 -2.36 9.62 -17.15
N ARG A 75 -1.66 8.54 -17.53
CA ARG A 75 -2.31 7.36 -18.13
C ARG A 75 -3.09 6.60 -17.07
N ILE A 76 -2.48 6.34 -15.91
CA ILE A 76 -3.16 5.62 -14.83
C ILE A 76 -4.36 6.41 -14.29
N THR A 77 -4.23 7.73 -14.12
CA THR A 77 -5.35 8.58 -13.65
C THR A 77 -6.48 8.73 -14.69
N SER A 78 -6.20 8.50 -15.98
CA SER A 78 -7.25 8.42 -17.01
C SER A 78 -8.07 7.13 -16.94
N ILE A 79 -7.51 6.05 -16.38
CA ILE A 79 -8.17 4.73 -16.29
C ILE A 79 -8.78 4.51 -14.90
N PHE A 80 -8.09 4.96 -13.85
CA PHE A 80 -8.50 4.78 -12.46
C PHE A 80 -8.53 6.10 -11.71
N SER A 81 -9.55 6.27 -10.88
CA SER A 81 -9.61 7.35 -9.89
C SER A 81 -9.65 6.78 -8.48
N ILE A 82 -9.12 7.54 -7.53
CA ILE A 82 -9.20 7.22 -6.10
C ILE A 82 -9.92 8.34 -5.36
N ASN A 83 -10.81 7.96 -4.46
CA ASN A 83 -11.41 8.90 -3.53
C ASN A 83 -10.39 9.26 -2.44
N SER A 84 -10.05 10.55 -2.36
CA SER A 84 -9.00 11.02 -1.45
C SER A 84 -9.30 10.82 0.03
N ARG A 85 -10.56 10.71 0.43
CA ARG A 85 -10.95 10.51 1.84
C ARG A 85 -11.17 9.05 2.19
N THR A 86 -11.83 8.29 1.30
CA THR A 86 -12.22 6.90 1.61
C THR A 86 -11.20 5.87 1.13
N GLY A 87 -10.31 6.24 0.20
CA GLY A 87 -9.37 5.31 -0.44
C GLY A 87 -10.02 4.33 -1.42
N ALA A 88 -11.30 4.54 -1.78
CA ALA A 88 -12.00 3.72 -2.76
C ALA A 88 -11.53 4.05 -4.18
N ILE A 89 -11.24 3.01 -4.97
CA ILE A 89 -10.77 3.09 -6.35
C ILE A 89 -11.92 2.73 -7.30
N PHE A 90 -12.07 3.53 -8.35
CA PHE A 90 -13.07 3.35 -9.40
C PHE A 90 -12.42 3.40 -10.78
N THR A 91 -13.07 2.78 -11.77
CA THR A 91 -12.71 2.98 -13.18
C THR A 91 -13.22 4.33 -13.68
N ASN A 92 -12.44 5.01 -14.51
CA ASN A 92 -12.85 6.24 -15.20
C ASN A 92 -13.34 5.96 -16.63
N ALA A 93 -12.97 4.82 -17.20
CA ALA A 93 -13.36 4.39 -18.54
C ALA A 93 -13.62 2.88 -18.55
N MET A 94 -14.30 2.41 -19.59
CA MET A 94 -14.39 0.98 -19.89
C MET A 94 -13.00 0.46 -20.25
N ILE A 95 -12.53 -0.54 -19.51
CA ILE A 95 -11.20 -1.11 -19.69
C ILE A 95 -11.28 -2.16 -20.79
N ASP A 96 -10.41 -2.01 -21.77
CA ASP A 96 -10.16 -2.96 -22.85
C ASP A 96 -8.68 -3.39 -22.74
N ARG A 97 -8.43 -4.69 -22.55
CA ARG A 97 -7.08 -5.23 -22.29
C ARG A 97 -6.12 -4.96 -23.45
N GLU A 98 -6.61 -4.86 -24.67
CA GLU A 98 -5.79 -4.56 -25.84
C GLU A 98 -5.29 -3.11 -25.84
N GLN A 99 -6.02 -2.20 -25.18
CA GLN A 99 -5.66 -0.78 -25.07
C GLN A 99 -4.89 -0.47 -23.79
N VAL A 100 -5.11 -1.24 -22.73
CA VAL A 100 -4.45 -1.07 -21.42
C VAL A 100 -3.20 -1.95 -21.34
N ARG A 101 -2.11 -1.47 -21.92
CA ARG A 101 -0.78 -2.06 -21.69
C ARG A 101 -0.19 -1.50 -20.40
N LEU A 102 -0.46 -2.18 -19.27
CA LEU A 102 0.32 -1.98 -18.05
C LEU A 102 1.67 -2.67 -18.28
N VAL A 103 2.75 -1.86 -18.35
CA VAL A 103 4.13 -2.35 -18.47
C VAL A 103 4.62 -2.86 -17.13
#